data_AF-A0A0N4YA34-F1
#
_entry.id   AF-A0A0N4YA34-F1
#
_cell.length_a   1.000
_cell.length_b   1.000
_cell.length_c   1.000
_cell.angle_alpha   90.00
_cell.angle_beta   90.00
_cell.angle_gamma   90.00
#
_symmetry.space_group_name_H-M   'P 1'
#
loop_
_entity.id
_entity.type
_entity.pdbx_description
1 polymer ?
#
loop_
_entity_poly.entity_id
_entity_poly.type
_entity_poly.pdbx_seq_one_letter_code
_entity_poly.pdbx_strand_id
1 'polypeptide(L)'
;MPERLKSKIHRTVVRPVALYGAECWPATKEVERRLSVMEMKMLRWMAGVTRLDHVTNADIRERFGVVPIAEKLRETRLRWYGHVLRASNDTVCKIGLALDVLGTRPRGRPKQRWLDMMHADLKAVGVHPDYAYDRSL
;
A
#
# COMPACT_ATOMS: atom_id res chain seq x y z
N MET A 1 27.03 5.56 -9.22
CA MET A 1 25.83 4.94 -9.84
C MET A 1 24.83 6.03 -10.20
N PRO A 2 24.34 6.08 -11.46
CA PRO A 2 23.37 7.09 -11.89
C PRO A 2 22.06 7.04 -11.08
N GLU A 3 21.44 8.19 -10.84
CA GLU A 3 20.20 8.30 -10.05
C GLU A 3 19.04 7.52 -10.64
N ARG A 4 18.92 7.51 -11.98
CA ARG A 4 17.93 6.72 -12.69
C ARG A 4 18.03 5.22 -12.34
N LEU A 5 19.25 4.70 -12.21
CA LEU A 5 19.47 3.30 -11.84
C LEU A 5 19.15 3.05 -10.36
N LYS A 6 19.54 3.97 -9.45
CA LYS A 6 19.15 3.93 -8.03
C LYS A 6 17.63 3.91 -7.86
N SER A 7 16.92 4.78 -8.59
CA SER A 7 15.46 4.82 -8.59
C SER A 7 14.85 3.51 -9.08
N LYS A 8 15.36 2.95 -10.19
CA LYS A 8 14.88 1.68 -10.72
C LYS A 8 15.03 0.56 -9.67
N ILE A 9 16.21 0.44 -9.06
CA ILE A 9 16.48 -0.55 -8.01
C ILE A 9 15.55 -0.35 -6.81
N HIS A 10 15.33 0.88 -6.35
CA HIS A 10 14.40 1.18 -5.27
C HIS A 10 12.99 0.66 -5.58
N ARG A 11 12.49 0.97 -6.79
CA ARG A 11 11.15 0.58 -7.22
C ARG A 11 11.00 -0.93 -7.42
N THR A 12 12.02 -1.62 -7.91
CA THR A 12 11.93 -3.04 -8.29
C THR A 12 12.36 -4.00 -7.19
N VAL A 13 13.22 -3.59 -6.27
CA VAL A 13 13.77 -4.46 -5.22
C VAL A 13 13.32 -4.02 -3.84
N VAL A 14 13.63 -2.78 -3.45
CA VAL A 14 13.38 -2.30 -2.09
C VAL A 14 11.89 -2.22 -1.80
N ARG A 15 11.12 -1.61 -2.70
CA ARG A 15 9.70 -1.34 -2.47
C ARG A 15 8.86 -2.62 -2.39
N PRO A 16 8.99 -3.62 -3.28
CA PRO A 16 8.26 -4.87 -3.13
C PRO A 16 8.59 -5.60 -1.83
N VAL A 17 9.86 -5.57 -1.39
CA VAL A 17 10.27 -6.17 -0.11
C VAL A 17 9.63 -5.44 1.07
N ALA A 18 9.62 -4.10 1.06
CA ALA A 18 8.99 -3.32 2.13
C ALA A 18 7.47 -3.47 2.19
N LEU A 19 6.84 -3.77 1.06
CA LEU A 19 5.39 -3.99 0.93
C LEU A 19 5.00 -5.46 0.97
N TYR A 20 5.94 -6.36 1.29
CA TYR A 20 5.66 -7.78 1.33
C TYR A 20 4.53 -8.09 2.33
N GLY A 21 3.55 -8.86 1.86
CA GLY A 21 2.37 -9.23 2.65
C GLY A 21 1.37 -8.10 2.92
N ALA A 22 1.60 -6.87 2.41
CA ALA A 22 0.71 -5.71 2.58
C ALA A 22 -0.77 -5.98 2.26
N GLU A 23 -1.01 -6.94 1.38
CA GLU A 23 -2.31 -7.38 0.90
C GLU A 23 -3.19 -7.97 2.01
N CYS A 24 -2.59 -8.59 3.03
CA CYS A 24 -3.29 -9.45 3.99
C CYS A 24 -3.38 -8.89 5.42
N TRP A 25 -2.85 -7.71 5.72
CA TRP A 25 -2.92 -7.11 7.07
C TRP A 25 -3.56 -5.72 7.08
N PRO A 26 -4.31 -5.38 8.14
CA PRO A 26 -4.83 -4.02 8.33
C PRO A 26 -3.68 -3.05 8.61
N ALA A 27 -3.33 -2.25 7.61
CA ALA A 27 -2.37 -1.18 7.76
C ALA A 27 -2.93 -0.04 8.61
N THR A 28 -2.32 0.13 9.78
CA THR A 28 -2.58 1.29 10.63
C THR A 28 -1.83 2.50 10.09
N LYS A 29 -2.28 3.69 10.49
CA LYS A 29 -1.59 4.95 10.17
C LYS A 29 -0.13 4.97 10.64
N GLU A 30 0.17 4.28 11.73
CA GLU A 30 1.54 4.17 12.22
C GLU A 30 2.42 3.36 11.27
N VAL A 31 1.89 2.27 10.69
CA VAL A 31 2.67 1.50 9.69
C VAL A 31 2.89 2.32 8.43
N GLU A 32 1.87 3.02 7.93
CA GLU A 32 2.00 3.95 6.78
C GLU A 32 3.08 5.01 7.05
N ARG A 33 3.08 5.59 8.25
CA ARG A 33 4.07 6.59 8.68
C ARG A 33 5.48 5.99 8.73
N ARG A 34 5.65 4.81 9.32
CA ARG A 34 6.97 4.13 9.42
C ARG A 34 7.52 3.78 8.04
N LEU A 35 6.69 3.27 7.13
CA LEU A 35 7.07 3.00 5.75
C LEU A 35 7.49 4.29 5.02
N SER A 36 6.73 5.37 5.21
CA SER A 36 7.05 6.68 4.61
C SER A 36 8.37 7.25 5.12
N VAL A 37 8.66 7.12 6.42
CA VAL A 37 9.94 7.54 7.01
C VAL A 37 11.09 6.69 6.49
N MET A 38 10.93 5.37 6.44
CA MET A 38 11.93 4.44 5.90
C MET A 38 12.25 4.81 4.44
N GLU A 39 11.24 4.97 3.60
CA GLU A 39 11.43 5.33 2.19
C GLU A 39 12.17 6.66 2.04
N MET A 40 11.73 7.70 2.75
CA MET A 40 12.40 9.00 2.64
C MET A 40 13.84 8.97 3.14
N LYS A 41 14.13 8.21 4.20
CA LYS A 41 15.50 8.03 4.69
C LYS A 41 16.38 7.35 3.64
N MET A 42 15.89 6.31 2.99
CA MET A 42 16.62 5.61 1.94
C MET A 42 16.81 6.48 0.70
N LEU A 43 15.78 7.19 0.23
CA LEU A 43 15.86 8.08 -0.92
C LEU A 43 16.86 9.22 -0.69
N ARG A 44 16.82 9.86 0.49
CA ARG A 44 17.78 10.92 0.84
C ARG A 44 19.21 10.40 0.92
N TRP A 45 19.41 9.23 1.52
CA TRP A 45 20.73 8.59 1.58
C TRP A 45 21.26 8.26 0.18
N MET A 46 20.42 7.68 -0.69
CA MET A 46 20.78 7.41 -2.09
C MET A 46 21.08 8.67 -2.90
N ALA A 47 20.41 9.78 -2.58
CA ALA A 47 20.63 11.09 -3.19
C ALA A 47 21.89 11.80 -2.67
N GLY A 48 22.46 11.34 -1.55
CA GLY A 48 23.55 12.04 -0.86
C GLY A 48 23.10 13.36 -0.21
N VAL A 49 21.80 13.51 0.07
CA VAL A 49 21.21 14.75 0.58
C VAL A 49 21.02 14.67 2.08
N THR A 50 21.50 15.68 2.77
CA THR A 50 21.39 15.89 4.22
C THR A 50 20.23 16.84 4.55
N ARG A 51 20.09 17.18 5.83
CA ARG A 51 19.12 18.22 6.25
C ARG A 51 19.60 19.64 5.95
N LEU A 52 20.90 19.85 5.83
CA LEU A 52 21.52 21.17 5.58
C LEU A 52 21.29 21.65 4.15
N ASP A 53 21.00 20.74 3.23
CA ASP A 53 20.74 21.08 1.83
C ASP A 53 19.34 21.69 1.60
N HIS A 54 18.50 21.72 2.65
CA HIS A 54 17.14 22.27 2.63
C HIS A 54 16.21 21.73 1.51
N VAL A 55 16.59 20.63 0.86
CA VAL A 55 15.77 19.96 -0.17
C VAL A 55 14.53 19.34 0.47
N THR A 56 13.36 19.55 -0.11
CA THR A 56 12.10 19.03 0.44
C THR A 56 11.92 17.54 0.15
N ASN A 57 11.01 16.89 0.86
CA ASN A 57 10.66 15.50 0.56
C ASN A 57 9.90 15.37 -0.78
N ALA A 58 9.26 16.43 -1.27
CA ALA A 58 8.60 16.45 -2.56
C ALA A 58 9.64 16.42 -3.69
N ASP A 59 10.64 17.31 -3.62
CA ASP A 59 11.71 17.41 -4.62
C ASP A 59 12.51 16.09 -4.72
N ILE A 60 12.79 15.44 -3.57
CA ILE A 60 13.47 14.13 -3.57
C ILE A 60 12.60 13.06 -4.27
N ARG A 61 11.29 13.07 -4.06
CA ARG A 61 10.40 12.12 -4.74
C ARG A 61 10.32 12.39 -6.23
N GLU A 62 10.23 13.66 -6.63
CA GLU A 62 10.23 14.08 -8.03
C GLU A 62 11.53 13.70 -8.74
N ARG A 63 12.68 14.01 -8.13
CA ARG A 63 14.01 13.65 -8.64
C ARG A 63 14.16 12.15 -8.90
N PHE A 64 13.61 11.32 -8.01
CA PHE A 64 13.60 9.87 -8.21
C PHE A 64 12.38 9.37 -9.01
N GLY A 65 11.39 10.22 -9.32
CA GLY A 65 10.11 9.87 -9.94
C GLY A 65 9.25 8.88 -9.13
N VAL A 66 9.39 8.89 -7.81
CA VAL A 66 8.81 7.88 -6.91
C VAL A 66 7.55 8.43 -6.24
N VAL A 67 6.40 7.82 -6.53
CA VAL A 67 5.12 8.06 -5.83
C VAL A 67 5.23 7.64 -4.36
N PRO A 68 4.65 8.36 -3.38
CA PRO A 68 4.69 7.97 -1.97
C PRO A 68 4.37 6.50 -1.71
N ILE A 69 5.18 5.82 -0.86
CA ILE A 69 4.95 4.40 -0.52
C ILE A 69 3.57 4.13 0.08
N ALA A 70 2.95 5.09 0.76
CA ALA A 70 1.58 4.93 1.28
C ALA A 70 0.55 4.78 0.16
N GLU A 71 0.72 5.49 -0.96
CA GLU A 71 -0.12 5.33 -2.14
C GLU A 71 0.13 3.99 -2.81
N LYS A 72 1.41 3.56 -2.93
CA LYS A 72 1.71 2.25 -3.49
C LYS A 72 1.20 1.10 -2.61
N LEU A 73 1.27 1.26 -1.30
CA LEU A 73 0.70 0.33 -0.33
C LEU A 73 -0.81 0.20 -0.55
N ARG A 74 -1.53 1.32 -0.70
CA ARG A 74 -2.97 1.32 -1.03
C ARG A 74 -3.24 0.63 -2.37
N GLU A 75 -2.48 0.97 -3.41
CA GLU A 75 -2.60 0.36 -4.73
C GLU A 75 -2.44 -1.17 -4.68
N THR A 76 -1.42 -1.67 -3.97
CA THR A 76 -1.19 -3.10 -3.79
C THR A 76 -2.39 -3.78 -3.15
N ARG A 77 -2.95 -3.21 -2.08
CA ARG A 77 -4.12 -3.77 -1.40
C ARG A 77 -5.37 -3.78 -2.28
N LEU A 78 -5.65 -2.66 -2.98
CA LEU A 78 -6.80 -2.56 -3.87
C LEU A 78 -6.68 -3.50 -5.07
N ARG A 79 -5.47 -3.68 -5.60
CA ARG A 79 -5.21 -4.64 -6.68
C ARG A 79 -5.49 -6.08 -6.23
N TRP A 80 -5.03 -6.45 -5.04
CA TRP A 80 -5.35 -7.74 -4.44
C TRP A 80 -6.85 -7.91 -4.19
N TYR A 81 -7.49 -6.91 -3.60
CA TYR A 81 -8.93 -6.93 -3.35
C TYR A 81 -9.74 -7.12 -4.65
N GLY A 82 -9.39 -6.40 -5.72
CA GLY A 82 -10.00 -6.60 -7.04
C GLY A 82 -9.73 -7.99 -7.61
N HIS A 83 -8.56 -8.58 -7.37
CA HIS A 83 -8.26 -9.96 -7.75
C HIS A 83 -9.18 -10.94 -7.00
N VAL A 84 -9.35 -10.78 -5.68
CA VAL A 84 -10.26 -11.59 -4.87
C VAL A 84 -11.71 -11.41 -5.32
N LEU A 85 -12.14 -10.19 -5.68
CA LEU A 85 -13.49 -9.95 -6.20
C LEU A 85 -13.76 -10.71 -7.51
N ARG A 86 -12.78 -10.79 -8.40
CA ARG A 86 -12.90 -11.53 -9.67
C ARG A 86 -12.67 -13.04 -9.54
N ALA A 87 -12.17 -13.51 -8.40
CA ALA A 87 -11.93 -14.93 -8.19
C ALA A 87 -13.26 -15.70 -8.14
N SER A 88 -13.20 -16.98 -8.53
CA SER A 88 -14.37 -17.87 -8.46
C SER A 88 -14.84 -18.07 -7.02
N ASN A 89 -16.14 -18.35 -6.85
CA ASN A 89 -16.81 -18.45 -5.54
C ASN A 89 -16.30 -19.61 -4.68
N ASP A 90 -15.67 -20.61 -5.28
CA ASP A 90 -15.04 -21.76 -4.62
C ASP A 90 -13.62 -21.48 -4.12
N THR A 91 -13.02 -20.35 -4.48
CA THR A 91 -11.67 -20.00 -4.02
C THR A 91 -11.67 -19.63 -2.53
N VAL A 92 -10.66 -20.10 -1.80
CA VAL A 92 -10.50 -19.84 -0.35
C VAL A 92 -10.55 -18.33 -0.03
N CYS A 93 -9.94 -17.49 -0.86
CA CYS A 93 -9.94 -16.04 -0.67
C CYS A 93 -11.34 -15.43 -0.82
N LYS A 94 -12.14 -15.87 -1.80
CA LYS A 94 -13.51 -15.37 -2.02
C LYS A 94 -14.45 -15.85 -0.91
N ILE A 95 -14.33 -17.11 -0.50
CA ILE A 95 -15.06 -17.68 0.65
C ILE A 95 -14.71 -16.89 1.93
N GLY A 96 -13.41 -16.70 2.21
CA GLY A 96 -12.96 -15.96 3.38
C GLY A 96 -13.39 -14.50 3.39
N LEU A 97 -13.50 -13.87 2.21
CA LEU A 97 -14.03 -12.51 2.08
C LEU A 97 -15.53 -12.44 2.39
N ALA A 98 -16.31 -13.44 1.99
CA ALA A 98 -17.75 -13.52 2.22
C ALA A 98 -18.12 -14.07 3.62
N LEU A 99 -17.16 -14.63 4.35
CA LEU A 99 -17.38 -15.23 5.66
C LEU A 99 -17.78 -14.18 6.69
N ASP A 100 -19.00 -14.28 7.19
CA ASP A 100 -19.43 -13.57 8.39
C ASP A 100 -19.27 -14.47 9.63
N VAL A 101 -18.59 -13.95 10.65
CA VAL A 101 -18.35 -14.68 11.90
C VAL A 101 -19.29 -14.13 12.95
N LEU A 102 -20.32 -14.91 13.27
CA LEU A 102 -21.31 -14.58 14.28
C LEU A 102 -20.66 -14.40 15.66
N GLY A 103 -21.13 -13.41 16.41
CA GLY A 103 -20.70 -13.14 17.79
C GLY A 103 -20.14 -11.73 18.01
N THR A 104 -19.89 -11.42 19.29
CA THR A 104 -19.32 -10.13 19.69
C THR A 104 -17.81 -10.21 19.80
N ARG A 105 -17.13 -9.09 19.51
CA ARG A 105 -15.68 -9.04 19.52
C ARG A 105 -15.16 -8.99 20.96
N PRO A 106 -14.26 -9.90 21.39
CA PRO A 106 -13.65 -9.82 22.71
C PRO A 106 -12.87 -8.53 22.90
N ARG A 107 -12.79 -8.06 24.15
CA ARG A 107 -11.93 -6.93 24.53
C ARG A 107 -10.45 -7.26 24.21
N GLY A 108 -9.71 -6.28 23.72
CA GLY A 108 -8.29 -6.41 23.39
C GLY A 108 -7.97 -6.65 21.90
N ARG A 109 -8.95 -7.00 21.06
CA ARG A 109 -8.71 -7.19 19.62
C ARG A 109 -8.57 -5.83 18.90
N PRO A 110 -7.69 -5.69 17.88
CA PRO A 110 -7.49 -4.41 17.17
C PRO A 110 -8.80 -3.85 16.61
N LYS A 111 -9.11 -2.56 16.80
CA LYS A 111 -10.42 -2.01 16.39
C LYS A 111 -10.67 -2.12 14.88
N GLN A 112 -9.66 -1.88 14.06
CA GLN A 112 -9.74 -1.88 12.59
C GLN A 112 -9.76 -3.30 12.01
N ARG A 113 -10.77 -3.62 11.19
CA ARG A 113 -10.79 -4.83 10.35
C ARG A 113 -10.06 -4.57 9.02
N TRP A 114 -9.68 -5.65 8.35
CA TRP A 114 -9.13 -5.56 7.01
C TRP A 114 -10.13 -4.97 6.01
N LEU A 115 -11.41 -5.37 6.06
CA LEU A 115 -12.48 -4.80 5.25
C LEU A 115 -12.72 -3.30 5.51
N ASP A 116 -12.66 -2.86 6.77
CA ASP A 116 -12.80 -1.43 7.11
C ASP A 116 -11.72 -0.59 6.42
N MET A 117 -10.49 -1.13 6.36
CA MET A 117 -9.39 -0.51 5.62
C MET A 117 -9.63 -0.50 4.11
N MET A 118 -10.16 -1.59 3.53
CA MET A 118 -10.49 -1.63 2.10
C MET A 118 -11.53 -0.57 1.73
N HIS A 119 -12.58 -0.42 2.54
CA HIS A 119 -13.57 0.63 2.34
C HIS A 119 -12.96 2.04 2.46
N ALA A 120 -12.06 2.25 3.42
CA ALA A 120 -11.34 3.51 3.56
C ALA A 120 -10.44 3.80 2.35
N ASP A 121 -9.76 2.78 1.82
CA ASP A 121 -8.91 2.90 0.64
C ASP A 121 -9.71 3.24 -0.62
N LEU A 122 -10.79 2.50 -0.87
CA LEU A 122 -11.73 2.77 -1.97
C LEU A 122 -12.29 4.19 -1.91
N LYS A 123 -12.71 4.62 -0.71
CA LYS A 123 -13.17 6.00 -0.47
C LYS A 123 -12.05 7.02 -0.75
N ALA A 124 -10.82 6.72 -0.35
CA ALA A 124 -9.68 7.62 -0.55
C ALA A 124 -9.27 7.77 -2.03
N VAL A 125 -9.59 6.79 -2.89
CA VAL A 125 -9.36 6.88 -4.34
C VAL A 125 -10.61 7.20 -5.16
N GLY A 126 -11.79 7.25 -4.54
CA GLY A 126 -13.06 7.49 -5.22
C GLY A 126 -13.49 6.35 -6.16
N VAL A 127 -13.12 5.11 -5.86
CA VAL A 127 -13.41 3.93 -6.69
C VAL A 127 -14.52 3.10 -6.06
N HIS A 128 -15.50 2.68 -6.86
CA HIS A 128 -16.53 1.74 -6.43
C HIS A 128 -16.01 0.29 -6.58
N PRO A 129 -16.30 -0.64 -5.63
CA PRO A 129 -15.91 -2.04 -5.75
C PRO A 129 -16.30 -2.71 -7.08
N ASP A 130 -17.45 -2.33 -7.65
CA ASP A 130 -17.97 -2.92 -8.87
C ASP A 130 -17.10 -2.66 -10.10
N TYR A 131 -16.25 -1.63 -10.06
CA TYR A 131 -15.26 -1.38 -11.11
C TYR A 131 -14.25 -2.54 -11.23
N ALA A 132 -14.17 -3.43 -10.23
CA ALA A 132 -13.37 -4.65 -10.35
C ALA A 132 -13.85 -5.61 -11.45
N TYR A 133 -15.13 -5.52 -11.86
CA TYR A 133 -15.74 -6.37 -12.89
C TYR A 133 -15.81 -5.71 -14.26
N ASP A 134 -15.69 -4.38 -14.31
CA ASP A 134 -15.69 -3.63 -15.56
C ASP A 134 -14.33 -3.81 -16.28
N ARG A 135 -14.38 -4.38 -17.49
CA ARG A 135 -13.21 -4.60 -18.36
C ARG A 135 -13.17 -3.61 -19.53
N SER A 136 -14.05 -2.61 -19.55
CA SER A 136 -14.21 -1.68 -20.68
C SER A 136 -13.28 -0.46 -20.66
N LEU A 137 -12.37 -0.38 -19.68
CA LEU A 137 -11.37 0.69 -19.54
C LEU A 137 -9.96 0.24 -19.96
#